data_AF-A0A4Q3EUX8-F1
#
_entry.id   AF-A0A4Q3EUX8-F1
#
_cell.length_a   1.000
_cell.length_b   1.000
_cell.length_c   1.000
_cell.angle_alpha   90.00
_cell.angle_beta   90.00
_cell.angle_gamma   90.00
#
_symmetry.space_group_name_H-M   'P 1'
#
loop_
_entity.id
_entity.type
_entity.pdbx_description
1 polymer ?
#
loop_
_entity_poly.entity_id
_entity_poly.type
_entity_poly.pdbx_seq_one_letter_code
_entity_poly.pdbx_strand_id
1 'polypeptide(L)'
;MQINEAAIIDAAIKEIEAPEWGATEQLLKVHKVVYEGDKPKVLRVDMNSNVEHAIVYFPVVNKRFYFAMYVTKDAQLEARGLFTLAYHAVYLKVNSRELSFDELAAMTKLKSTGGWNKGDTIKNLKVPQRWSAFFVESNPEPDEFERKLDKLLSVLETDIEGLVTLKANATTWIQVASEMHNGNSMIGGYNLSAPLLKRLAALEIEIDFDICAAGNLFKEEDMEGL
;
A
#
# COMPACT_ATOMS: atom_id res chain seq x y z
N MET A 1 15.99 5.91 26.74
CA MET A 1 16.94 5.92 25.62
C MET A 1 16.15 6.28 24.37
N GLN A 2 16.46 7.39 23.71
CA GLN A 2 15.75 7.77 22.50
C GLN A 2 16.43 7.03 21.34
N ILE A 3 15.71 6.09 20.72
CA ILE A 3 16.22 5.29 19.62
C ILE A 3 16.35 6.20 18.41
N ASN A 4 17.51 6.18 17.75
CA ASN A 4 17.81 6.99 16.58
C ASN A 4 17.32 6.28 15.32
N GLU A 5 16.39 6.88 14.59
CA GLU A 5 15.87 6.37 13.31
C GLU A 5 16.98 6.14 12.28
N ALA A 6 18.00 6.99 12.23
CA ALA A 6 19.14 6.80 11.32
C ALA A 6 19.90 5.49 11.61
N ALA A 7 20.06 5.14 12.89
CA ALA A 7 20.75 3.91 13.28
C ALA A 7 19.92 2.65 12.96
N ILE A 8 18.58 2.76 13.03
CA ILE A 8 17.66 1.71 12.57
C ILE A 8 17.79 1.49 11.06
N ILE A 9 17.81 2.58 10.29
CA ILE A 9 18.00 2.54 8.84
C ILE A 9 19.35 1.92 8.48
N ASP A 10 20.43 2.32 9.16
CA ASP A 10 21.77 1.77 8.91
C ASP A 10 21.84 0.26 9.18
N ALA A 11 21.21 -0.22 10.27
CA ALA A 11 21.13 -1.65 10.57
C ALA A 11 20.35 -2.42 9.49
N ALA A 12 19.24 -1.85 9.00
CA ALA A 12 18.46 -2.45 7.93
C ALA A 12 19.22 -2.48 6.60
N ILE A 13 19.91 -1.39 6.24
CA ILE A 13 20.72 -1.31 5.01
C ILE A 13 21.88 -2.32 5.06
N LYS A 14 22.56 -2.46 6.21
CA LYS A 14 23.65 -3.43 6.37
C LYS A 14 23.20 -4.84 5.97
N GLU A 15 22.03 -5.27 6.44
CA GLU A 15 21.48 -6.60 6.09
C GLU A 15 21.10 -6.70 4.60
N ILE A 16 20.67 -5.61 3.94
CA ILE A 16 20.40 -5.64 2.49
C ILE A 16 21.69 -5.75 1.67
N GLU A 17 22.78 -5.08 2.09
CA GLU A 17 24.05 -5.04 1.36
C GLU A 17 24.93 -6.26 1.63
N ALA A 18 24.88 -6.78 2.85
CA ALA A 18 25.62 -7.96 3.31
C ALA A 18 24.68 -8.86 4.13
N PRO A 19 23.82 -9.66 3.47
CA PRO A 19 22.84 -10.49 4.14
C PRO A 19 23.48 -11.50 5.10
N GLU A 20 23.03 -11.51 6.34
CA GLU A 20 23.39 -12.53 7.33
C GLU A 20 22.25 -13.56 7.50
N TRP A 21 21.00 -13.20 7.16
CA TRP A 21 19.85 -14.09 7.22
C TRP A 21 19.57 -14.78 5.89
N GLY A 22 19.42 -16.11 5.90
CA GLY A 22 19.10 -16.89 4.71
C GLY A 22 17.79 -16.48 4.01
N ALA A 23 16.79 -16.01 4.76
CA ALA A 23 15.55 -15.48 4.19
C ALA A 23 15.78 -14.20 3.36
N THR A 24 16.69 -13.32 3.84
CA THR A 24 17.11 -12.12 3.10
C THR A 24 17.81 -12.51 1.81
N GLU A 25 18.77 -13.44 1.89
CA GLU A 25 19.46 -13.96 0.70
C GLU A 25 18.47 -14.52 -0.33
N GLN A 26 17.52 -15.33 0.12
CA GLN A 26 16.52 -15.95 -0.75
C GLN A 26 15.67 -14.89 -1.49
N LEU A 27 15.21 -13.86 -0.78
CA LEU A 27 14.45 -12.77 -1.38
C LEU A 27 15.31 -11.96 -2.37
N LEU A 28 16.56 -11.66 -2.02
CA LEU A 28 17.48 -10.90 -2.87
C LEU A 28 18.03 -11.70 -4.07
N LYS A 29 17.95 -13.04 -4.05
CA LYS A 29 18.23 -13.88 -5.23
C LYS A 29 17.23 -13.67 -6.36
N VAL A 30 15.96 -13.37 -6.04
CA VAL A 30 14.87 -13.31 -7.02
C VAL A 30 14.33 -11.90 -7.25
N HIS A 31 14.69 -10.94 -6.40
CA HIS A 31 14.29 -9.54 -6.46
C HIS A 31 15.46 -8.60 -6.20
N LYS A 32 15.28 -7.32 -6.53
CA LYS A 32 16.25 -6.27 -6.26
C LYS A 32 15.58 -5.12 -5.53
N VAL A 33 16.23 -4.56 -4.52
CA VAL A 33 15.84 -3.30 -3.90
C VAL A 33 16.12 -2.14 -4.87
N VAL A 34 15.29 -1.10 -4.85
CA VAL A 34 15.54 0.15 -5.58
C VAL A 34 16.61 0.96 -4.84
N TYR A 35 17.57 1.52 -5.57
CA TYR A 35 18.64 2.36 -5.03
C TYR A 35 18.43 3.83 -5.41
N GLU A 36 18.82 4.75 -4.53
CA GLU A 36 18.99 6.18 -4.83
C GLU A 36 20.46 6.55 -4.64
N GLY A 37 21.18 6.72 -5.76
CA GLY A 37 22.64 6.77 -5.75
C GLY A 37 23.20 5.41 -5.34
N ASP A 38 24.11 5.41 -4.37
CA ASP A 38 24.82 4.20 -3.92
C ASP A 38 24.16 3.52 -2.71
N LYS A 39 22.97 3.96 -2.28
CA LYS A 39 22.27 3.40 -1.10
C LYS A 39 20.90 2.83 -1.44
N PRO A 40 20.47 1.75 -0.76
CA PRO A 40 19.08 1.29 -0.82
C PRO A 40 18.10 2.41 -0.45
N LYS A 41 17.07 2.60 -1.27
CA LYS A 41 16.02 3.60 -1.03
C LYS A 41 15.13 3.13 0.13
N VAL A 42 14.97 3.97 1.14
CA VAL A 42 14.00 3.77 2.22
C VAL A 42 12.72 4.55 1.92
N LEU A 43 11.56 3.88 1.96
CA LEU A 43 10.26 4.53 1.76
C LEU A 43 9.69 5.10 3.05
N ARG A 44 9.80 4.34 4.13
CA ARG A 44 9.19 4.65 5.43
C ARG A 44 9.90 3.86 6.51
N VAL A 45 9.96 4.42 7.71
CA VAL A 45 10.28 3.70 8.95
C VAL A 45 9.04 3.74 9.85
N ASP A 46 8.57 2.57 10.28
CA ASP A 46 7.51 2.45 11.27
C ASP A 46 8.08 2.13 12.65
N MET A 47 8.04 3.13 13.52
CA MET A 47 8.50 3.05 14.90
C MET A 47 7.37 2.72 15.89
N ASN A 48 6.12 2.56 15.44
CA ASN A 48 4.96 2.55 16.33
C ASN A 48 4.10 1.29 16.24
N SER A 49 4.15 0.54 15.14
CA SER A 49 3.33 -0.67 14.99
C SER A 49 3.71 -1.83 15.91
N ASN A 50 4.95 -1.85 16.41
CA ASN A 50 5.43 -2.88 17.32
C ASN A 50 6.33 -2.26 18.41
N VAL A 51 6.20 -2.73 19.66
CA VAL A 51 6.96 -2.21 20.81
C VAL A 51 8.44 -2.59 20.73
N GLU A 52 8.73 -3.80 20.24
CA GLU A 52 10.07 -4.42 20.22
C GLU A 52 10.83 -4.14 18.92
N HIS A 53 10.10 -3.90 17.82
CA HIS A 53 10.69 -3.76 16.50
C HIS A 53 10.28 -2.48 15.77
N ALA A 54 11.23 -1.89 15.07
CA ALA A 54 10.98 -0.94 13.99
C ALA A 54 10.87 -1.71 12.68
N ILE A 55 10.12 -1.17 11.72
CA ILE A 55 10.01 -1.75 10.38
C ILE A 55 10.51 -0.74 9.36
N VAL A 56 11.55 -1.11 8.61
CA VAL A 56 12.10 -0.30 7.51
C VAL A 56 11.59 -0.86 6.19
N TYR A 57 10.93 -0.01 5.39
CA TYR A 57 10.33 -0.42 4.12
C TYR A 57 11.22 -0.05 2.93
N PHE A 58 11.54 -1.04 2.11
CA PHE A 58 12.30 -0.87 0.87
C PHE A 58 11.41 -1.14 -0.36
N PRO A 59 11.48 -0.31 -1.42
CA PRO A 59 10.82 -0.60 -2.68
C PRO A 59 11.56 -1.71 -3.43
N VAL A 60 10.80 -2.55 -4.14
CA VAL A 60 11.34 -3.61 -4.99
C VAL A 60 11.26 -3.19 -6.46
N VAL A 61 12.35 -3.38 -7.21
CA VAL A 61 12.46 -2.96 -8.62
C VAL A 61 11.36 -3.62 -9.47
N ASN A 62 10.59 -2.79 -10.17
CA ASN A 62 9.51 -3.21 -11.08
C ASN A 62 8.42 -4.08 -10.40
N LYS A 63 8.21 -3.91 -9.10
CA LYS A 63 7.14 -4.57 -8.32
C LYS A 63 6.40 -3.53 -7.49
N ARG A 64 5.15 -3.82 -7.14
CA ARG A 64 4.37 -2.94 -6.25
C ARG A 64 4.49 -3.31 -4.78
N PHE A 65 4.72 -4.58 -4.47
CA PHE A 65 4.97 -5.01 -3.09
C PHE A 65 6.32 -4.49 -2.58
N TYR A 66 6.49 -4.53 -1.26
CA TYR A 66 7.64 -3.98 -0.57
C TYR A 66 8.41 -5.06 0.17
N PHE A 67 9.65 -4.74 0.50
CA PHE A 67 10.38 -5.44 1.55
C PHE A 67 10.21 -4.72 2.88
N ALA A 68 9.93 -5.48 3.93
CA ALA A 68 9.77 -5.01 5.29
C ALA A 68 10.86 -5.65 6.17
N MET A 69 11.85 -4.84 6.56
CA MET A 69 12.94 -5.26 7.44
C MET A 69 12.59 -4.95 8.88
N TYR A 70 12.57 -5.97 9.73
CA TYR A 70 12.36 -5.80 11.17
C TYR A 70 13.69 -5.56 11.86
N VAL A 71 13.79 -4.48 12.63
CA VAL A 71 15.00 -4.11 13.39
C VAL A 71 14.64 -3.98 14.85
N THR A 72 15.43 -4.54 15.76
CA THR A 72 15.21 -4.38 17.21
C THR A 72 15.29 -2.93 17.66
N LYS A 73 14.57 -2.61 18.74
CA LYS A 73 14.54 -1.29 19.38
C LYS A 73 15.35 -1.21 20.69
N ASP A 74 16.16 -2.21 20.96
CA ASP A 74 16.97 -2.27 22.19
C ASP A 74 18.35 -1.60 22.01
N ALA A 75 19.28 -1.82 22.95
CA ALA A 75 20.61 -1.23 22.90
C ALA A 75 21.48 -1.77 21.76
N GLN A 76 21.13 -2.91 21.19
CA GLN A 76 21.80 -3.59 20.09
C GLN A 76 20.84 -3.69 18.90
N LEU A 77 20.89 -2.67 18.05
CA LEU A 77 20.08 -2.63 16.84
C LEU A 77 20.53 -3.73 15.88
N GLU A 78 19.65 -4.70 15.66
CA GLU A 78 19.90 -5.87 14.82
C GLU A 78 18.73 -6.07 13.87
N ALA A 79 19.04 -6.33 12.60
CA ALA A 79 18.07 -6.85 11.65
C ALA A 79 17.66 -8.26 12.07
N ARG A 80 16.35 -8.50 12.18
CA ARG A 80 15.77 -9.78 12.61
C ARG A 80 15.15 -10.58 11.46
N GLY A 81 14.97 -9.96 10.31
CA GLY A 81 14.48 -10.64 9.13
C GLY A 81 13.85 -9.70 8.12
N LEU A 82 13.90 -10.13 6.86
CA LEU A 82 13.29 -9.47 5.73
C LEU A 82 12.05 -10.25 5.28
N PHE A 83 10.92 -9.56 5.17
CA PHE A 83 9.66 -10.13 4.68
C PHE A 83 9.14 -9.33 3.49
N THR A 84 8.21 -9.93 2.74
CA THR A 84 7.45 -9.19 1.74
C THR A 84 6.19 -8.60 2.39
N LEU A 85 5.95 -7.31 2.17
CA LEU A 85 4.70 -6.65 2.51
C LEU A 85 3.91 -6.41 1.23
N ALA A 86 2.65 -6.83 1.22
CA ALA A 86 1.74 -6.60 0.10
C ALA A 86 1.57 -5.10 -0.18
N TYR A 87 1.42 -4.77 -1.45
CA TYR A 87 0.92 -3.45 -1.85
C TYR A 87 -0.56 -3.35 -1.55
N HIS A 88 -0.99 -2.23 -0.99
CA HIS A 88 -2.39 -1.87 -0.86
C HIS A 88 -2.59 -0.40 -1.25
N ALA A 89 -3.41 -0.17 -2.28
CA ALA A 89 -4.07 1.12 -2.51
C ALA A 89 -5.51 1.01 -2.01
N VAL A 90 -5.90 1.90 -1.10
CA VAL A 90 -7.25 1.94 -0.52
C VAL A 90 -7.77 3.36 -0.66
N TYR A 91 -8.74 3.55 -1.53
CA TYR A 91 -9.18 4.89 -1.92
C TYR A 91 -10.66 4.92 -2.27
N LEU A 92 -11.30 6.07 -2.03
CA LEU A 92 -12.62 6.36 -2.58
C LEU A 92 -12.48 6.49 -4.09
N LYS A 93 -13.36 5.84 -4.83
CA LYS A 93 -13.47 5.91 -6.28
C LYS A 93 -14.87 6.35 -6.66
N VAL A 94 -14.95 7.45 -7.40
CA VAL A 94 -16.19 7.97 -7.97
C VAL A 94 -16.04 7.99 -9.47
N ASN A 95 -16.91 7.28 -10.19
CA ASN A 95 -16.90 7.23 -11.65
C ASN A 95 -18.21 7.75 -12.23
N SER A 96 -18.12 8.50 -13.35
CA SER A 96 -19.28 8.95 -14.11
C SER A 96 -19.05 8.88 -15.62
N ARG A 97 -20.10 8.52 -16.36
CA ARG A 97 -20.08 8.55 -17.84
C ARG A 97 -20.48 9.92 -18.40
N GLU A 98 -21.11 10.74 -17.57
CA GLU A 98 -21.71 12.03 -17.94
C GLU A 98 -20.92 13.21 -17.36
N LEU A 99 -20.47 13.10 -16.10
CA LEU A 99 -19.77 14.17 -15.41
C LEU A 99 -18.27 14.12 -15.68
N SER A 100 -17.65 15.29 -15.76
CA SER A 100 -16.20 15.49 -15.79
C SER A 100 -15.58 15.34 -14.39
N PHE A 101 -14.26 15.23 -14.34
CA PHE A 101 -13.49 15.24 -13.10
C PHE A 101 -13.77 16.49 -12.26
N ASP A 102 -13.79 17.67 -12.87
CA ASP A 102 -13.99 18.94 -12.16
C ASP A 102 -15.41 19.06 -11.59
N GLU A 103 -16.42 18.58 -12.32
CA GLU A 103 -17.80 18.52 -11.82
C GLU A 103 -17.93 17.57 -10.63
N LEU A 104 -17.28 16.40 -10.68
CA LEU A 104 -17.23 15.48 -9.55
C LEU A 104 -16.51 16.09 -8.35
N ALA A 105 -15.35 16.72 -8.57
CA ALA A 105 -14.57 17.35 -7.51
C ALA A 105 -15.33 18.51 -6.83
N ALA A 106 -16.16 19.24 -7.58
CA ALA A 106 -16.97 20.34 -7.05
C ALA A 106 -18.12 19.88 -6.14
N MET A 107 -18.50 18.59 -6.15
CA MET A 107 -19.57 18.04 -5.33
C MET A 107 -19.18 17.77 -3.87
N THR A 108 -17.88 17.89 -3.55
CA THR A 108 -17.34 17.52 -2.24
C THR A 108 -16.23 18.48 -1.81
N LYS A 109 -16.02 18.57 -0.51
CA LYS A 109 -14.87 19.25 0.11
C LYS A 109 -13.66 18.31 0.25
N LEU A 110 -13.82 17.02 -0.05
CA LEU A 110 -12.74 16.05 0.00
C LEU A 110 -11.66 16.42 -1.01
N LYS A 111 -10.41 16.47 -0.55
CA LYS A 111 -9.26 16.76 -1.42
C LYS A 111 -9.00 15.56 -2.33
N SER A 112 -9.10 15.78 -3.64
CA SER A 112 -8.73 14.77 -4.63
C SER A 112 -7.25 14.40 -4.54
N THR A 113 -6.95 13.11 -4.69
CA THR A 113 -5.58 12.62 -4.92
C THR A 113 -5.30 12.24 -6.36
N GLY A 114 -6.31 12.32 -7.22
CA GLY A 114 -6.19 12.01 -8.64
C GLY A 114 -7.52 11.71 -9.28
N GLY A 115 -7.45 11.40 -10.57
CA GLY A 115 -8.62 11.16 -11.40
C GLY A 115 -8.26 11.22 -12.87
N TRP A 116 -9.29 11.21 -13.70
CA TRP A 116 -9.19 11.43 -15.15
C TRP A 116 -10.55 11.84 -15.71
N ASN A 117 -10.55 12.42 -16.90
CA ASN A 117 -11.76 12.66 -17.67
C ASN A 117 -12.00 11.53 -18.67
N LYS A 118 -13.28 11.35 -19.02
CA LYS A 118 -13.66 10.58 -20.21
C LYS A 118 -12.95 11.14 -21.45
N GLY A 119 -12.35 10.26 -22.24
CA GLY A 119 -11.56 10.63 -23.42
C GLY A 119 -10.06 10.77 -23.16
N ASP A 120 -9.62 10.92 -21.92
CA ASP A 120 -8.19 10.93 -21.58
C ASP A 120 -7.52 9.63 -22.01
N THR A 121 -6.25 9.69 -22.42
CA THR A 121 -5.54 8.48 -22.89
C THR A 121 -5.01 7.67 -21.71
N ILE A 122 -5.33 6.37 -21.68
CA ILE A 122 -4.72 5.42 -20.74
C ILE A 122 -3.24 5.25 -21.12
N LYS A 123 -2.33 5.72 -20.26
CA LYS A 123 -0.87 5.80 -20.53
C LYS A 123 -0.28 4.51 -21.12
N ASN A 124 -0.65 3.34 -20.61
CA ASN A 124 -0.04 2.07 -21.00
C ASN A 124 -0.75 1.38 -22.18
N LEU A 125 -2.03 1.68 -22.40
CA LEU A 125 -2.86 0.99 -23.40
C LEU A 125 -3.11 1.83 -24.65
N LYS A 126 -2.83 3.14 -24.62
CA LYS A 126 -3.06 4.09 -25.72
C LYS A 126 -4.52 4.09 -26.23
N VAL A 127 -5.47 3.76 -25.36
CA VAL A 127 -6.92 3.83 -25.64
C VAL A 127 -7.56 4.90 -24.74
N PRO A 128 -8.68 5.50 -25.16
CA PRO A 128 -9.35 6.52 -24.37
C PRO A 128 -10.10 5.93 -23.17
N GLN A 129 -10.13 6.68 -22.07
CA GLN A 129 -10.96 6.41 -20.90
C GLN A 129 -12.44 6.50 -21.27
N ARG A 130 -13.22 5.51 -20.81
CA ARG A 130 -14.66 5.41 -21.15
C ARG A 130 -15.57 6.22 -20.21
N TRP A 131 -15.02 6.68 -19.09
CA TRP A 131 -15.69 7.43 -18.04
C TRP A 131 -14.68 8.36 -17.35
N SER A 132 -15.17 9.41 -16.70
CA SER A 132 -14.38 10.22 -15.79
C SER A 132 -14.32 9.56 -14.41
N ALA A 133 -13.27 9.86 -13.65
CA ALA A 133 -13.07 9.32 -12.32
C ALA A 133 -12.45 10.35 -11.39
N PHE A 134 -12.85 10.33 -10.12
CA PHE A 134 -12.31 11.13 -9.01
C PHE A 134 -11.90 10.20 -7.87
N PHE A 135 -10.70 10.42 -7.31
CA PHE A 135 -10.14 9.61 -6.23
C PHE A 135 -9.82 10.41 -4.97
N VAL A 136 -9.97 9.75 -3.82
CA VAL A 136 -9.46 10.22 -2.53
C VAL A 136 -8.72 9.07 -1.86
N GLU A 137 -7.40 9.21 -1.69
CA GLU A 137 -6.53 8.27 -1.00
C GLU A 137 -5.87 8.96 0.20
N SER A 138 -6.10 8.46 1.41
CA SER A 138 -5.60 9.10 2.64
C SER A 138 -4.18 8.67 3.01
N ASN A 139 -3.70 7.54 2.48
CA ASN A 139 -2.45 6.90 2.89
C ASN A 139 -1.80 6.13 1.73
N PRO A 140 -1.02 6.81 0.85
CA PRO A 140 -0.36 6.17 -0.28
C PRO A 140 0.92 5.39 0.09
N GLU A 141 1.47 5.59 1.28
CA GLU A 141 2.70 4.93 1.75
C GLU A 141 2.51 3.43 2.02
N PRO A 142 3.59 2.62 2.10
CA PRO A 142 3.50 1.23 2.56
C PRO A 142 2.83 1.16 3.94
N ASP A 143 1.74 0.41 4.06
CA ASP A 143 1.01 0.22 5.30
C ASP A 143 0.04 -0.97 5.17
N GLU A 144 -0.45 -1.45 6.30
CA GLU A 144 -1.49 -2.49 6.34
C GLU A 144 -2.83 -1.97 5.81
N PHE A 145 -3.60 -2.87 5.20
CA PHE A 145 -4.93 -2.59 4.65
C PHE A 145 -5.85 -1.92 5.67
N GLU A 146 -5.94 -2.46 6.88
CA GLU A 146 -6.85 -2.01 7.93
C GLU A 146 -6.54 -0.58 8.36
N ARG A 147 -5.25 -0.24 8.49
CA ARG A 147 -4.82 1.13 8.82
C ARG A 147 -5.10 2.10 7.69
N LYS A 148 -4.94 1.68 6.43
CA LYS A 148 -5.29 2.51 5.26
C LYS A 148 -6.80 2.75 5.17
N LEU A 149 -7.61 1.71 5.36
CA LEU A 149 -9.06 1.83 5.37
C LEU A 149 -9.54 2.73 6.52
N ASP A 150 -9.02 2.55 7.73
CA ASP A 150 -9.36 3.37 8.89
C ASP A 150 -9.07 4.86 8.67
N LYS A 151 -7.90 5.18 8.10
CA LYS A 151 -7.51 6.54 7.72
C LYS A 151 -8.42 7.10 6.62
N LEU A 152 -8.76 6.30 5.61
CA LEU A 152 -9.66 6.72 4.53
C LEU A 152 -11.05 7.05 5.08
N LEU A 153 -11.65 6.15 5.87
CA LEU A 153 -12.95 6.38 6.48
C LEU A 153 -12.95 7.65 7.33
N SER A 154 -11.87 7.92 8.05
CA SER A 154 -11.72 9.13 8.86
C SER A 154 -11.73 10.41 8.01
N VAL A 155 -11.17 10.34 6.80
CA VAL A 155 -11.24 11.44 5.83
C VAL A 155 -12.65 11.57 5.25
N LEU A 156 -13.30 10.47 4.87
CA LEU A 156 -14.65 10.48 4.28
C LEU A 156 -15.70 11.04 5.25
N GLU A 157 -15.59 10.71 6.53
CA GLU A 157 -16.49 11.18 7.58
C GLU A 157 -16.43 12.71 7.79
N THR A 158 -15.41 13.40 7.27
CA THR A 158 -15.33 14.87 7.34
C THR A 158 -16.28 15.59 6.40
N ASP A 159 -16.83 14.89 5.39
CA ASP A 159 -17.72 15.48 4.39
C ASP A 159 -18.82 14.50 3.94
N ILE A 160 -19.66 14.11 4.90
CA ILE A 160 -20.79 13.18 4.66
C ILE A 160 -21.75 13.74 3.61
N GLU A 161 -22.05 15.05 3.63
CA GLU A 161 -22.95 15.69 2.66
C GLU A 161 -22.39 15.61 1.23
N GLY A 162 -21.09 15.87 1.05
CA GLY A 162 -20.43 15.70 -0.24
C GLY A 162 -20.45 14.26 -0.70
N LEU A 163 -20.22 13.29 0.20
CA LEU A 163 -20.31 11.87 -0.14
C LEU A 163 -21.73 11.46 -0.56
N VAL A 164 -22.76 11.94 0.11
CA VAL A 164 -24.17 11.72 -0.28
C VAL A 164 -24.43 12.30 -1.68
N THR A 165 -23.93 13.50 -1.95
CA THR A 165 -24.07 14.16 -3.26
C THR A 165 -23.38 13.37 -4.36
N LEU A 166 -22.15 12.89 -4.13
CA LEU A 166 -21.42 12.03 -5.06
C LEU A 166 -22.18 10.74 -5.35
N LYS A 167 -22.66 10.03 -4.31
CA LYS A 167 -23.44 8.78 -4.46
C LYS A 167 -24.73 8.97 -5.26
N ALA A 168 -25.38 10.13 -5.12
CA ALA A 168 -26.61 10.43 -5.86
C ALA A 168 -26.38 10.70 -7.35
N ASN A 169 -25.17 11.13 -7.74
CA ASN A 169 -24.88 11.60 -9.10
C ASN A 169 -23.87 10.71 -9.86
N ALA A 170 -23.18 9.81 -9.16
CA ALA A 170 -22.12 8.99 -9.73
C ALA A 170 -21.94 7.65 -8.99
N THR A 171 -21.38 6.66 -9.67
CA THR A 171 -21.05 5.38 -9.06
C THR A 171 -19.89 5.58 -8.10
N THR A 172 -20.10 5.29 -6.82
CA THR A 172 -19.18 5.63 -5.73
C THR A 172 -18.94 4.42 -4.84
N TRP A 173 -17.69 4.02 -4.66
CA TRP A 173 -17.27 2.89 -3.82
C TRP A 173 -15.86 3.09 -3.29
N ILE A 174 -15.45 2.29 -2.32
CA ILE A 174 -14.05 2.18 -1.90
C ILE A 174 -13.39 1.09 -2.75
N GLN A 175 -12.34 1.44 -3.48
CA GLN A 175 -11.50 0.47 -4.18
C GLN A 175 -10.36 0.04 -3.28
N VAL A 176 -10.16 -1.27 -3.18
CA VAL A 176 -8.96 -1.89 -2.66
C VAL A 176 -8.24 -2.56 -3.83
N ALA A 177 -7.06 -2.05 -4.18
CA ALA A 177 -6.21 -2.67 -5.19
C ALA A 177 -4.94 -3.17 -4.51
N SER A 178 -4.71 -4.48 -4.57
CA SER A 178 -3.61 -5.12 -3.84
C SER A 178 -2.78 -6.05 -4.71
N GLU A 179 -1.48 -6.02 -4.48
CA GLU A 179 -0.51 -6.84 -5.20
C GLU A 179 0.40 -7.54 -4.17
N MET A 180 0.31 -8.87 -4.12
CA MET A 180 1.04 -9.70 -3.17
C MET A 180 2.20 -10.42 -3.87
N HIS A 181 3.24 -10.77 -3.12
CA HIS A 181 4.37 -11.51 -3.66
C HIS A 181 3.97 -12.95 -4.03
N ASN A 182 4.17 -13.34 -5.29
CA ASN A 182 3.76 -14.65 -5.83
C ASN A 182 4.51 -15.84 -5.22
N GLY A 183 5.73 -15.63 -4.70
CA GLY A 183 6.45 -16.68 -3.97
C GLY A 183 5.86 -16.99 -2.59
N ASN A 184 5.00 -16.11 -2.05
CA ASN A 184 4.24 -16.44 -0.86
C ASN A 184 3.16 -17.45 -1.29
N SER A 185 3.31 -18.71 -0.86
CA SER A 185 2.39 -19.81 -1.22
C SER A 185 0.93 -19.59 -0.82
N MET A 186 0.64 -18.52 -0.06
CA MET A 186 -0.69 -18.02 0.23
C MET A 186 -0.81 -16.55 -0.14
N ILE A 187 -1.90 -16.22 -0.84
CA ILE A 187 -2.41 -14.85 -0.94
C ILE A 187 -3.08 -14.57 0.41
N GLY A 188 -2.55 -13.59 1.16
CA GLY A 188 -3.04 -13.22 2.49
C GLY A 188 -4.52 -12.78 2.49
N GLY A 189 -5.06 -12.59 3.70
CA GLY A 189 -6.45 -12.13 3.90
C GLY A 189 -6.54 -10.69 4.38
N TYR A 190 -7.75 -10.14 4.31
CA TYR A 190 -8.10 -8.84 4.92
C TYR A 190 -8.98 -9.06 6.14
N ASN A 191 -8.79 -8.26 7.18
CA ASN A 191 -9.62 -8.28 8.37
C ASN A 191 -10.48 -7.01 8.46
N LEU A 192 -11.77 -7.15 8.18
CA LEU A 192 -12.75 -6.10 8.45
C LEU A 192 -13.30 -6.26 9.88
N SER A 193 -12.69 -5.54 10.82
CA SER A 193 -13.15 -5.52 12.20
C SER A 193 -14.58 -4.96 12.32
N ALA A 194 -15.30 -5.37 13.37
CA ALA A 194 -16.67 -4.87 13.61
C ALA A 194 -16.76 -3.32 13.68
N PRO A 195 -15.79 -2.58 14.27
CA PRO A 195 -15.74 -1.12 14.17
C PRO A 195 -15.65 -0.60 12.73
N LEU A 196 -14.77 -1.16 11.89
CA LEU A 196 -14.63 -0.75 10.49
C LEU A 196 -15.92 -1.01 9.69
N LEU A 197 -16.56 -2.16 9.90
CA LEU A 197 -17.83 -2.51 9.26
C LEU A 197 -18.96 -1.54 9.64
N LYS A 198 -19.02 -1.10 10.91
CA LYS A 198 -20.01 -0.10 11.35
C LYS A 198 -19.83 1.23 10.65
N ARG A 199 -18.59 1.69 10.49
CA ARG A 199 -18.26 2.94 9.78
C ARG A 199 -18.63 2.85 8.30
N LEU A 200 -18.25 1.75 7.64
CA LEU A 200 -18.66 1.48 6.25
C LEU A 200 -20.18 1.50 6.06
N ALA A 201 -20.91 0.81 6.94
CA ALA A 201 -22.36 0.75 6.90
C ALA A 201 -22.99 2.14 7.13
N ALA A 202 -22.46 2.94 8.06
CA ALA A 202 -22.94 4.29 8.33
C ALA A 202 -22.74 5.25 7.14
N LEU A 203 -21.69 5.04 6.35
CA LEU A 203 -21.46 5.79 5.11
C LEU A 203 -22.25 5.24 3.92
N GLU A 204 -22.92 4.09 4.07
CA GLU A 204 -23.60 3.34 3.01
C GLU A 204 -22.77 3.28 1.72
N ILE A 205 -21.52 2.80 1.85
CA ILE A 205 -20.57 2.70 0.75
C ILE A 205 -20.10 1.27 0.56
N GLU A 206 -20.06 0.84 -0.71
CA GLU A 206 -19.51 -0.45 -1.11
C GLU A 206 -17.98 -0.46 -1.00
N ILE A 207 -17.41 -1.65 -0.81
CA ILE A 207 -15.97 -1.90 -0.92
C ILE A 207 -15.73 -3.00 -1.95
N ASP A 208 -14.88 -2.70 -2.93
CA ASP A 208 -14.51 -3.61 -4.02
C ASP A 208 -13.04 -4.03 -3.88
N PHE A 209 -12.76 -5.33 -4.03
CA PHE A 209 -11.43 -5.90 -3.86
C PHE A 209 -10.88 -6.43 -5.18
N ASP A 210 -9.84 -5.77 -5.67
CA ASP A 210 -9.01 -6.22 -6.79
C ASP A 210 -7.68 -6.74 -6.22
N ILE A 211 -7.50 -8.07 -6.25
CA ILE A 211 -6.38 -8.76 -5.61
C ILE A 211 -5.62 -9.53 -6.68
N CYS A 212 -4.32 -9.26 -6.80
CA CYS A 212 -3.45 -10.04 -7.67
C CYS A 212 -2.16 -10.47 -6.94
N ALA A 213 -1.52 -11.50 -7.50
CA ALA A 213 -0.18 -11.91 -7.13
C ALA A 213 0.80 -11.52 -8.25
N ALA A 214 1.99 -11.07 -7.87
CA ALA A 214 3.05 -10.67 -8.78
C ALA A 214 4.43 -10.96 -8.20
N GLY A 215 5.47 -10.96 -9.03
CA GLY A 215 6.82 -11.32 -8.60
C GLY A 215 7.24 -12.69 -9.12
N ASN A 216 8.46 -13.08 -8.74
CA ASN A 216 9.07 -14.34 -9.14
C ASN A 216 8.84 -15.35 -8.02
N LEU A 217 8.66 -16.62 -8.38
CA LEU A 217 8.71 -17.70 -7.40
C LEU A 217 10.13 -17.81 -6.83
N PHE A 218 10.24 -18.38 -5.63
CA PHE A 218 11.52 -18.82 -5.10
C PHE A 218 12.09 -19.94 -5.97
N LYS A 219 13.42 -20.10 -5.99
CA LYS A 219 14.07 -21.17 -6.72
C LYS A 219 13.84 -22.51 -6.01
N GLU A 220 13.64 -23.59 -6.76
CA GLU A 220 13.35 -24.93 -6.23
C GLU A 220 14.44 -25.43 -5.25
N GLU A 221 15.70 -25.16 -5.55
CA GLU A 221 16.86 -25.51 -4.71
C GLU A 221 16.84 -24.84 -3.32
N ASP A 222 16.11 -23.72 -3.17
CA ASP A 222 15.96 -23.00 -1.91
C ASP A 222 14.69 -23.44 -1.13
N MET A 223 13.90 -24.38 -1.66
CA MET A 223 12.64 -24.87 -1.05
C MET A 223 12.78 -26.24 -0.36
N GLU A 224 13.90 -26.95 -0.54
CA GLU A 224 14.12 -28.32 0.00
C GLU A 224 14.52 -28.36 1.49
N GLY A 225 14.41 -27.25 2.22
CA GLY A 225 14.83 -27.14 3.63
C GLY A 225 13.79 -26.56 4.60
N LEU A 226 12.53 -26.44 4.18
CA LEU A 226 11.41 -25.98 5.02
C LEU A 226 10.63 -27.14 5.63
#